data_AF-A0A1V5GFI1-F1
#
_entry.id   AF-A0A1V5GFI1-F1
#
_cell.length_a   1.000
_cell.length_b   1.000
_cell.length_c   1.000
_cell.angle_alpha   90.00
_cell.angle_beta   90.00
_cell.angle_gamma   90.00
#
_symmetry.space_group_name_H-M   'P 1'
#
loop_
_entity.id
_entity.type
_entity.pdbx_description
1 polymer ?
#
loop_
_entity_poly.entity_id
_entity_poly.type
_entity_poly.pdbx_seq_one_letter_code
_entity_poly.pdbx_strand_id
1 'polypeptide(L)'
;MLNHVLLHQTIIGLEVKEQLKIAGEKTPDVLIGCAGGGSNFAGLAFPFVPDKVKHGKNIKIIAVEPFACPTMTKGKYAYDFGDTAKMTPLLKMHTLGHGFIPPGIHAGGLRYHGMAPLVSAGIQAGIIEPRAYHQTACFESAIKFARSEGIIPAPETSHAIHAAIEEALRCKAENKTETIVFNLSGHGHFDMASYQKYFEGDLVDYEYPAREIELALADLPASE
;
A
#
# COMPACT_ATOMS: atom_id res chain seq x y z
N MET A 1 -10.07 -8.00 4.30
CA MET A 1 -9.21 -8.09 5.51
C MET A 1 -9.92 -7.45 6.70
N LEU A 2 -9.92 -8.08 7.86
CA LEU A 2 -10.72 -7.68 9.04
C LEU A 2 -9.88 -6.93 10.10
N ASN A 3 -10.57 -6.12 10.92
CA ASN A 3 -9.94 -5.20 11.88
C ASN A 3 -8.97 -5.86 12.87
N HIS A 4 -9.23 -7.10 13.31
CA HIS A 4 -8.36 -7.80 14.25
C HIS A 4 -6.96 -8.07 13.65
N VAL A 5 -6.87 -8.28 12.33
CA VAL A 5 -5.58 -8.46 11.65
C VAL A 5 -4.75 -7.17 11.72
N LEU A 6 -5.39 -6.03 11.54
CA LEU A 6 -4.72 -4.72 11.62
C LEU A 6 -4.22 -4.49 13.05
N LEU A 7 -5.04 -4.82 14.06
CA LEU A 7 -4.64 -4.74 15.46
C LEU A 7 -3.40 -5.59 15.75
N HIS A 8 -3.39 -6.87 15.33
CA HIS A 8 -2.24 -7.75 15.56
C HIS A 8 -0.96 -7.23 14.90
N GLN A 9 -1.09 -6.58 13.73
CA GLN A 9 0.03 -6.01 12.99
C GLN A 9 0.52 -4.67 13.55
N THR A 10 -0.20 -4.04 14.49
CA THR A 10 0.23 -2.77 15.12
C THR A 10 1.55 -2.88 15.86
N ILE A 11 1.99 -4.10 16.19
CA ILE A 11 3.31 -4.34 16.75
C ILE A 11 4.41 -3.71 15.90
N ILE A 12 4.27 -3.72 14.56
CA ILE A 12 5.22 -3.08 13.63
C ILE A 12 5.40 -1.60 13.98
N GLY A 13 4.32 -0.81 13.98
CA GLY A 13 4.40 0.63 14.23
C GLY A 13 4.72 0.96 15.69
N LEU A 14 4.35 0.10 16.65
CA LEU A 14 4.74 0.25 18.05
C LEU A 14 6.25 0.09 18.24
N GLU A 15 6.85 -0.91 17.60
CA GLU A 15 8.31 -1.11 17.61
C GLU A 15 9.04 0.05 16.91
N VAL A 16 8.54 0.49 15.75
CA VAL A 16 9.11 1.63 15.02
C VAL A 16 9.10 2.91 15.87
N LYS A 17 8.05 3.15 16.66
CA LYS A 17 8.03 4.30 17.59
C LYS A 17 9.16 4.26 18.60
N GLU A 18 9.46 3.10 19.17
CA GLU A 18 10.56 2.97 20.12
C GLU A 18 11.92 3.06 19.41
N GLN A 19 12.05 2.47 18.22
CA GLN A 19 13.27 2.53 17.42
C GLN A 19 13.60 3.97 16.97
N LEU A 20 12.61 4.77 16.59
CA LEU A 20 12.79 6.19 16.26
C LEU A 20 13.33 6.97 17.46
N LYS A 21 12.78 6.74 18.66
CA LYS A 21 13.30 7.38 19.89
C LYS A 21 14.75 7.00 20.15
N ILE A 22 15.11 5.72 19.96
CA ILE A 22 16.49 5.24 20.10
C ILE A 22 17.42 5.94 19.09
N ALA A 23 16.94 6.17 17.87
CA ALA A 23 17.66 6.90 16.82
C ALA A 23 17.71 8.42 17.04
N GLY A 24 17.09 8.95 18.10
CA GLY A 24 17.01 10.40 18.37
C GLY A 24 15.90 11.13 17.64
N GLU A 25 15.05 10.41 16.90
CA GLU A 25 13.92 10.95 16.14
C GLU A 25 12.63 10.93 16.97
N LYS A 26 11.96 12.08 17.08
CA LYS A 26 10.73 12.21 17.88
C LYS A 26 9.46 11.80 17.13
N THR A 27 9.44 12.02 15.82
CA THR A 27 8.31 11.72 14.95
C THR A 27 8.80 11.58 13.52
N PRO A 28 8.24 10.66 12.72
CA PRO A 28 8.47 10.68 11.28
C PRO A 28 7.70 11.85 10.67
N ASP A 29 8.26 12.42 9.59
CA ASP A 29 7.55 13.38 8.73
C ASP A 29 6.70 12.63 7.70
N VAL A 30 7.19 11.48 7.22
CA VAL A 30 6.52 10.65 6.22
C VAL A 30 6.52 9.18 6.65
N LEU A 31 5.34 8.54 6.58
CA LEU A 31 5.14 7.10 6.77
C LEU A 31 4.59 6.49 5.48
N ILE A 32 5.21 5.42 5.01
CA ILE A 32 4.89 4.80 3.72
C ILE A 32 4.72 3.28 3.87
N GLY A 33 3.69 2.71 3.27
CA GLY A 33 3.54 1.26 3.21
C GLY A 33 2.69 0.81 2.03
N CYS A 34 3.04 -0.35 1.46
CA CYS A 34 2.26 -0.97 0.39
C CYS A 34 1.00 -1.64 0.95
N ALA A 35 -0.10 -1.57 0.20
CA ALA A 35 -1.39 -2.06 0.65
C ALA A 35 -2.01 -3.01 -0.37
N GLY A 36 -2.01 -4.31 -0.05
CA GLY A 36 -2.83 -5.30 -0.76
C GLY A 36 -4.24 -5.28 -0.19
N GLY A 37 -4.41 -5.82 1.01
CA GLY A 37 -5.60 -5.56 1.84
C GLY A 37 -5.37 -4.57 2.98
N GLY A 38 -4.14 -4.05 3.13
CA GLY A 38 -3.80 -2.94 4.03
C GLY A 38 -3.22 -3.30 5.41
N SER A 39 -2.95 -4.57 5.74
CA SER A 39 -2.54 -5.01 7.09
C SER A 39 -1.17 -4.50 7.48
N ASN A 40 -0.15 -4.73 6.64
CA ASN A 40 1.22 -4.30 6.90
C ASN A 40 1.30 -2.77 6.96
N PHE A 41 0.58 -2.08 6.07
CA PHE A 41 0.48 -0.63 6.05
C PHE A 41 -0.18 -0.11 7.34
N ALA A 42 -1.34 -0.65 7.71
CA ALA A 42 -2.02 -0.26 8.94
C ALA A 42 -1.20 -0.60 10.19
N GLY A 43 -0.51 -1.75 10.18
CA GLY A 43 0.39 -2.16 11.25
C GLY A 43 1.50 -1.15 11.51
N LEU A 44 2.10 -0.59 10.45
CA LEU A 44 3.03 0.53 10.56
C LEU A 44 2.32 1.83 10.96
N ALA A 45 1.28 2.23 10.24
CA ALA A 45 0.77 3.60 10.26
C ALA A 45 -0.20 3.90 11.42
N PHE A 46 -1.04 2.94 11.81
CA PHE A 46 -2.12 3.19 12.79
C PHE A 46 -1.61 3.63 14.16
N PRO A 47 -0.49 3.09 14.69
CA PRO A 47 0.10 3.61 15.91
C PRO A 47 0.40 5.12 15.86
N PHE A 48 0.69 5.69 14.68
CA PHE A 48 0.98 7.12 14.47
C PHE A 48 -0.25 7.98 14.15
N VAL A 49 -1.41 7.39 13.86
CA VAL A 49 -2.64 8.16 13.56
C VAL A 49 -3.05 9.08 14.73
N PRO A 50 -3.01 8.67 16.01
CA PRO A 50 -3.27 9.57 17.13
C PRO A 50 -2.31 10.77 17.18
N ASP A 51 -1.04 10.59 16.80
CA ASP A 51 -0.07 11.68 16.75
C ASP A 51 -0.48 12.75 15.73
N LYS A 52 -0.95 12.33 14.56
CA LYS A 52 -1.46 13.25 13.52
C LYS A 52 -2.77 13.91 13.94
N VAL A 53 -3.77 13.11 14.34
CA VAL A 53 -5.16 13.58 14.49
C VAL A 53 -5.43 14.23 15.85
N LYS A 54 -4.84 13.73 16.93
CA LYS A 54 -5.08 14.24 18.29
C LYS A 54 -3.98 15.17 18.78
N HIS A 55 -2.74 14.91 18.39
CA HIS A 55 -1.57 15.69 18.86
C HIS A 55 -1.06 16.70 17.83
N GLY A 56 -1.71 16.80 16.66
CA GLY A 56 -1.43 17.82 15.65
C GLY A 56 -0.06 17.69 14.98
N LYS A 57 0.60 16.52 15.05
CA LYS A 57 1.87 16.30 14.37
C LYS A 57 1.65 16.28 12.85
N ASN A 58 2.51 16.97 12.12
CA ASN A 58 2.46 16.99 10.67
C ASN A 58 3.09 15.71 10.08
N ILE A 59 2.35 14.62 10.11
CA ILE A 59 2.80 13.32 9.58
C ILE A 59 2.06 13.06 8.27
N LYS A 60 2.79 12.86 7.19
CA LYS A 60 2.25 12.39 5.91
C LYS A 60 2.16 10.87 5.94
N ILE A 61 0.96 10.32 5.75
CA ILE A 61 0.73 8.86 5.81
C ILE A 61 0.32 8.40 4.42
N ILE A 62 1.20 7.69 3.72
CA ILE A 62 1.06 7.31 2.32
C ILE A 62 0.84 5.80 2.22
N ALA A 63 -0.30 5.41 1.66
CA ALA A 63 -0.59 4.03 1.30
C ALA A 63 -0.37 3.84 -0.21
N VAL A 64 0.39 2.83 -0.60
CA VAL A 64 0.75 2.63 -2.02
C VAL A 64 0.23 1.33 -2.59
N GLU A 65 -0.17 1.34 -3.86
CA GLU A 65 -0.75 0.21 -4.59
C GLU A 65 -0.32 0.22 -6.07
N PRO A 66 -0.65 -0.81 -6.87
CA PRO A 66 -0.36 -0.79 -8.30
C PRO A 66 -1.50 -0.16 -9.11
N PHE A 67 -1.18 0.50 -10.22
CA PHE A 67 -2.19 0.92 -11.21
C PHE A 67 -2.98 -0.27 -11.81
N ALA A 68 -2.41 -1.48 -11.77
CA ALA A 68 -3.05 -2.70 -12.23
C ALA A 68 -4.14 -3.22 -11.27
N CYS A 69 -4.12 -2.82 -9.99
CA CYS A 69 -5.14 -3.14 -8.98
C CYS A 69 -5.41 -1.88 -8.11
N PRO A 70 -6.03 -0.83 -8.67
CA PRO A 70 -6.09 0.50 -8.08
C PRO A 70 -7.24 0.64 -7.06
N THR A 71 -7.24 -0.21 -6.03
CA THR A 71 -8.34 -0.33 -5.05
C THR A 71 -8.58 0.96 -4.28
N MET A 72 -7.55 1.63 -3.79
CA MET A 72 -7.64 2.85 -2.99
C MET A 72 -7.78 4.12 -3.83
N THR A 73 -7.17 4.15 -5.02
CA THR A 73 -7.11 5.33 -5.89
C THR A 73 -8.26 5.43 -6.88
N LYS A 74 -8.85 4.30 -7.30
CA LYS A 74 -9.99 4.25 -8.23
C LYS A 74 -11.19 3.43 -7.74
N GLY A 75 -11.01 2.59 -6.73
CA GLY A 75 -12.09 1.77 -6.20
C GLY A 75 -13.21 2.59 -5.55
N LYS A 76 -14.42 2.02 -5.53
CA LYS A 76 -15.60 2.68 -4.95
C LYS A 76 -15.67 2.42 -3.45
N TYR A 77 -15.98 3.44 -2.65
CA TYR A 77 -16.26 3.28 -1.22
C TYR A 77 -17.68 2.77 -0.97
N ALA A 78 -17.85 1.45 -0.96
CA ALA A 78 -19.15 0.77 -0.91
C ALA A 78 -19.17 -0.36 0.13
N TYR A 79 -20.35 -0.93 0.38
CA TYR A 79 -20.44 -2.21 1.08
C TYR A 79 -20.16 -3.32 0.07
N ASP A 80 -19.30 -4.26 0.43
CA ASP A 80 -18.94 -5.38 -0.42
C ASP A 80 -18.47 -6.58 0.42
N PHE A 81 -18.41 -7.76 -0.19
CA PHE A 81 -17.80 -8.93 0.42
C PHE A 81 -16.28 -8.77 0.49
N GLY A 82 -15.71 -9.10 1.64
CA GLY A 82 -14.27 -9.14 1.86
C GLY A 82 -13.59 -10.35 1.20
N ASP A 83 -14.33 -11.24 0.56
CA ASP A 83 -13.81 -12.41 -0.14
C ASP A 83 -14.66 -12.72 -1.37
N THR A 84 -14.04 -13.35 -2.36
CA THR A 84 -14.71 -13.68 -3.63
C THR A 84 -15.78 -14.77 -3.45
N ALA A 85 -15.69 -15.58 -2.40
CA ALA A 85 -16.65 -16.64 -2.07
C ALA A 85 -17.87 -16.13 -1.27
N LYS A 86 -17.93 -14.83 -0.95
CA LYS A 86 -19.05 -14.17 -0.25
C LYS A 86 -19.35 -14.75 1.14
N MET A 87 -18.33 -15.24 1.83
CA MET A 87 -18.48 -15.83 3.18
C MET A 87 -18.30 -14.82 4.32
N THR A 88 -17.66 -13.69 4.05
CA THR A 88 -17.53 -12.58 5.01
C THR A 88 -18.84 -11.80 5.11
N PRO A 89 -19.10 -11.13 6.25
CA PRO A 89 -20.14 -10.11 6.27
C PRO A 89 -19.79 -8.96 5.32
N LEU A 90 -20.78 -8.15 4.95
CA LEU A 90 -20.54 -6.95 4.15
C LEU A 90 -19.67 -5.96 4.93
N LEU A 91 -18.62 -5.48 4.26
CA LEU A 91 -17.66 -4.53 4.81
C LEU A 91 -17.78 -3.21 4.05
N LYS A 92 -17.86 -2.08 4.77
CA LYS A 92 -17.73 -0.76 4.15
C LYS A 92 -16.27 -0.48 3.83
N MET A 93 -15.89 -0.55 2.56
CA MET A 93 -14.51 -0.43 2.12
C MET A 93 -14.39 0.17 0.71
N HIS A 94 -13.19 0.64 0.36
CA HIS A 94 -12.85 0.79 -1.05
C HIS A 94 -12.75 -0.60 -1.68
N THR A 95 -13.37 -0.77 -2.83
CA THR A 95 -13.42 -2.04 -3.54
C THR A 95 -13.40 -1.83 -5.06
N LEU A 96 -12.77 -2.75 -5.78
CA LEU A 96 -12.90 -2.95 -7.22
C LEU A 96 -14.06 -3.90 -7.57
N GLY A 97 -14.82 -4.36 -6.56
CA GLY A 97 -15.84 -5.40 -6.64
C GLY A 97 -15.28 -6.78 -6.32
N HIS A 98 -15.97 -7.60 -5.54
CA HIS A 98 -15.54 -8.95 -5.19
C HIS A 98 -15.42 -9.91 -6.39
N GLY A 99 -16.00 -9.57 -7.54
CA GLY A 99 -15.82 -10.28 -8.81
C GLY A 99 -14.56 -9.87 -9.59
N PHE A 100 -13.79 -8.88 -9.11
CA PHE A 100 -12.58 -8.39 -9.76
C PHE A 100 -11.55 -9.50 -9.99
N ILE A 101 -11.00 -9.55 -11.21
CA ILE A 101 -9.94 -10.48 -11.58
C ILE A 101 -8.69 -9.66 -11.92
N PRO A 102 -7.59 -9.80 -11.14
CA PRO A 102 -6.34 -9.13 -11.44
C PRO A 102 -5.80 -9.53 -12.82
N PRO A 103 -5.21 -8.59 -13.58
CA PRO A 103 -4.62 -8.89 -14.88
C PRO A 103 -3.45 -9.89 -14.74
N GLY A 104 -3.44 -10.94 -15.55
CA GLY A 104 -2.42 -12.02 -15.47
C GLY A 104 -0.98 -11.58 -15.77
N ILE A 105 -0.82 -10.40 -16.40
CA ILE A 105 0.47 -9.77 -16.71
C ILE A 105 1.07 -9.00 -15.52
N HIS A 106 0.32 -8.84 -14.41
CA HIS A 106 0.80 -8.12 -13.24
C HIS A 106 1.64 -9.02 -12.32
N ALA A 107 2.90 -8.65 -12.11
CA ALA A 107 3.86 -9.39 -11.30
C ALA A 107 4.19 -8.71 -9.96
N GLY A 108 3.67 -7.51 -9.72
CA GLY A 108 3.95 -6.70 -8.53
C GLY A 108 3.18 -7.07 -7.26
N GLY A 109 2.41 -8.16 -7.27
CA GLY A 109 1.58 -8.55 -6.12
C GLY A 109 0.40 -7.60 -5.87
N LEU A 110 -0.02 -7.40 -4.61
CA LEU A 110 -1.07 -6.44 -4.23
C LEU A 110 -2.40 -6.59 -5.00
N ARG A 111 -2.82 -7.83 -5.24
CA ARG A 111 -3.92 -8.19 -6.16
C ARG A 111 -5.32 -8.18 -5.54
N TYR A 112 -5.46 -7.88 -4.27
CA TYR A 112 -6.72 -8.03 -3.56
C TYR A 112 -7.69 -6.88 -3.93
N HIS A 113 -8.96 -7.22 -4.16
CA HIS A 113 -9.96 -6.30 -4.71
C HIS A 113 -10.44 -5.23 -3.73
N GLY A 114 -10.33 -5.51 -2.43
CA GLY A 114 -10.86 -4.66 -1.36
C GLY A 114 -9.75 -4.07 -0.49
N MET A 115 -10.09 -3.07 0.31
CA MET A 115 -9.17 -2.52 1.30
C MET A 115 -9.75 -2.66 2.71
N ALA A 116 -8.92 -2.80 3.74
CA ALA A 116 -9.44 -2.90 5.11
C ALA A 116 -10.37 -1.70 5.44
N PRO A 117 -11.51 -1.92 6.13
CA PRO A 117 -12.49 -0.85 6.41
C PRO A 117 -11.88 0.36 7.10
N LEU A 118 -10.99 0.16 8.08
CA LEU A 118 -10.34 1.25 8.80
C LEU A 118 -9.34 2.03 7.92
N VAL A 119 -8.64 1.35 7.01
CA VAL A 119 -7.77 2.03 6.03
C VAL A 119 -8.63 2.86 5.07
N SER A 120 -9.74 2.29 4.59
CA SER A 120 -10.69 2.98 3.73
C SER A 120 -11.30 4.21 4.40
N ALA A 121 -11.70 4.09 5.67
CA ALA A 121 -12.20 5.20 6.46
C ALA A 121 -11.14 6.30 6.65
N GLY A 122 -9.88 5.92 6.87
CA GLY A 122 -8.77 6.89 6.98
C GLY A 122 -8.48 7.64 5.68
N ILE A 123 -8.65 6.98 4.51
CA ILE A 123 -8.59 7.65 3.20
C ILE A 123 -9.74 8.64 3.05
N GLN A 124 -10.98 8.22 3.33
CA GLN A 124 -12.17 9.07 3.23
C GLN A 124 -12.11 10.28 4.18
N ALA A 125 -11.45 10.13 5.33
CA ALA A 125 -11.22 11.20 6.28
C ALA A 125 -10.02 12.11 5.92
N GLY A 126 -9.30 11.86 4.82
CA GLY A 126 -8.10 12.62 4.43
C GLY A 126 -6.90 12.42 5.35
N ILE A 127 -6.90 11.36 6.18
CA ILE A 127 -5.80 11.01 7.09
C ILE A 127 -4.70 10.26 6.34
N ILE A 128 -5.09 9.44 5.36
CA ILE A 128 -4.22 8.59 4.54
C ILE A 128 -4.27 9.07 3.09
N GLU A 129 -3.10 9.20 2.47
CA GLU A 129 -2.93 9.55 1.07
C GLU A 129 -2.67 8.29 0.23
N PRO A 130 -3.62 7.83 -0.59
CA PRO A 130 -3.39 6.70 -1.48
C PRO A 130 -2.60 7.14 -2.72
N ARG A 131 -1.66 6.30 -3.18
CA ARG A 131 -0.95 6.48 -4.46
C ARG A 131 -0.85 5.16 -5.20
N ALA A 132 -0.92 5.23 -6.52
CA ALA A 132 -0.75 4.08 -7.39
C ALA A 132 0.50 4.25 -8.26
N TYR A 133 1.19 3.13 -8.53
CA TYR A 133 2.40 3.12 -9.35
C TYR A 133 2.38 2.02 -10.40
N HIS A 134 3.18 2.23 -11.44
CA HIS A 134 3.47 1.27 -12.48
C HIS A 134 4.54 0.28 -12.01
N GLN A 135 4.36 -1.00 -12.36
CA GLN A 135 5.23 -2.06 -11.82
C GLN A 135 6.67 -1.90 -12.32
N THR A 136 6.89 -1.44 -13.56
CA THR A 136 8.25 -1.27 -14.08
C THR A 136 9.08 -0.30 -13.22
N ALA A 137 8.51 0.85 -12.84
CA ALA A 137 9.15 1.86 -11.98
C ALA A 137 9.40 1.34 -10.55
N CYS A 138 8.45 0.53 -10.02
CA CYS A 138 8.62 -0.12 -8.73
C CYS A 138 9.78 -1.13 -8.76
N PHE A 139 9.90 -1.97 -9.79
CA PHE A 139 11.00 -2.93 -9.94
C PHE A 139 12.35 -2.24 -10.16
N GLU A 140 12.40 -1.15 -10.93
CA GLU A 140 13.61 -0.33 -11.07
C GLU A 140 14.08 0.18 -9.69
N SER A 141 13.15 0.66 -8.88
CA SER A 141 13.41 1.15 -7.52
C SER A 141 13.85 0.03 -6.58
N ALA A 142 13.26 -1.15 -6.68
CA ALA A 142 13.67 -2.33 -5.92
C ALA A 142 15.10 -2.76 -6.26
N ILE A 143 15.49 -2.75 -7.53
CA ILE A 143 16.85 -3.11 -7.95
C ILE A 143 17.85 -2.07 -7.46
N LYS A 144 17.51 -0.78 -7.53
CA LYS A 144 18.33 0.28 -6.95
C LYS A 144 18.52 0.07 -5.45
N PHE A 145 17.43 -0.21 -4.72
CA PHE A 145 17.48 -0.51 -3.29
C PHE A 145 18.34 -1.73 -2.98
N ALA A 146 18.16 -2.84 -3.69
CA ALA A 146 18.94 -4.05 -3.48
C ALA A 146 20.44 -3.85 -3.74
N ARG A 147 20.80 -3.04 -4.74
CA ARG A 147 22.20 -2.69 -5.03
C ARG A 147 22.81 -1.74 -4.00
N SER A 148 22.00 -0.90 -3.35
CA SER A 148 22.46 0.06 -2.35
C SER A 148 22.49 -0.51 -0.93
N GLU A 149 21.48 -1.29 -0.55
CA GLU A 149 21.24 -1.75 0.83
C GLU A 149 21.44 -3.26 1.02
N GLY A 150 21.64 -4.02 -0.06
CA GLY A 150 21.95 -5.46 -0.02
C GLY A 150 20.77 -6.39 0.27
N ILE A 151 19.54 -5.87 0.38
CA ILE A 151 18.33 -6.68 0.61
C ILE A 151 17.50 -6.72 -0.68
N ILE A 152 17.10 -7.92 -1.12
CA ILE A 152 16.16 -8.10 -2.23
C ILE A 152 14.74 -7.97 -1.68
N PRO A 153 13.98 -6.90 -2.00
CA PRO A 153 12.64 -6.69 -1.45
C PRO A 153 11.59 -7.56 -2.17
N ALA A 154 10.45 -7.82 -1.53
CA ALA A 154 9.31 -8.44 -2.22
C ALA A 154 8.77 -7.50 -3.33
N PRO A 155 8.18 -8.03 -4.43
CA PRO A 155 7.52 -7.21 -5.45
C PRO A 155 6.46 -6.26 -4.88
N GLU A 156 5.70 -6.68 -3.87
CA GLU A 156 4.76 -5.81 -3.16
C GLU A 156 5.47 -4.61 -2.52
N THR A 157 6.56 -4.88 -1.80
CA THR A 157 7.35 -3.89 -1.08
C THR A 157 8.03 -2.88 -1.99
N SER A 158 8.31 -3.26 -3.24
CA SER A 158 8.90 -2.37 -4.24
C SER A 158 8.11 -1.07 -4.47
N HIS A 159 6.78 -1.09 -4.26
CA HIS A 159 5.92 0.08 -4.34
C HIS A 159 6.22 1.09 -3.22
N ALA A 160 6.47 0.61 -2.00
CA ALA A 160 6.81 1.47 -0.86
C ALA A 160 8.22 2.05 -0.99
N ILE A 161 9.16 1.26 -1.51
CA ILE A 161 10.52 1.71 -1.83
C ILE A 161 10.49 2.80 -2.89
N HIS A 162 9.71 2.62 -3.96
CA HIS A 162 9.57 3.62 -5.01
C HIS A 162 9.05 4.95 -4.45
N ALA A 163 7.96 4.91 -3.68
CA ALA A 163 7.43 6.10 -3.02
C ALA A 163 8.42 6.76 -2.04
N ALA A 164 9.20 5.97 -1.29
CA ALA A 164 10.24 6.51 -0.40
C ALA A 164 11.34 7.24 -1.18
N ILE A 165 11.75 6.70 -2.34
CA ILE A 165 12.72 7.35 -3.22
C ILE A 165 12.13 8.65 -3.79
N GLU A 166 10.87 8.67 -4.21
CA GLU A 166 10.22 9.90 -4.68
C GLU A 166 10.13 10.98 -3.60
N GLU A 167 9.76 10.62 -2.37
CA GLU A 167 9.71 11.56 -1.25
C GLU A 167 11.13 12.07 -0.91
N ALA A 168 12.16 11.22 -0.97
CA ALA A 168 13.55 11.64 -0.79
C ALA A 168 14.02 12.60 -1.91
N LEU A 169 13.63 12.35 -3.16
CA LEU A 169 13.92 13.24 -4.29
C LEU A 169 13.19 14.57 -4.17
N ARG A 170 11.94 14.58 -3.67
CA ARG A 170 11.22 15.82 -3.32
C ARG A 170 11.98 16.60 -2.26
N CYS A 171 12.38 15.96 -1.16
CA CYS A 171 13.13 16.61 -0.08
C CYS A 171 14.43 17.24 -0.61
N LYS A 172 15.14 16.55 -1.52
CA LYS A 172 16.30 17.10 -2.21
C LYS A 172 15.97 18.34 -3.05
N ALA A 173 14.88 18.29 -3.84
CA ALA A 173 14.46 19.40 -4.69
C ALA A 173 14.00 20.63 -3.87
N GLU A 174 13.36 20.40 -2.73
CA GLU A 174 12.87 21.44 -1.81
C GLU A 174 13.92 21.88 -0.79
N ASN A 175 15.11 21.26 -0.78
CA ASN A 175 16.17 21.46 0.21
C ASN A 175 15.66 21.32 1.66
N LYS A 176 14.89 20.27 1.92
CA LYS A 176 14.35 19.91 3.23
C LYS A 176 14.99 18.63 3.76
N THR A 177 15.14 18.58 5.07
CA THR A 177 15.51 17.36 5.80
C THR A 177 14.24 16.84 6.47
N GLU A 178 13.85 15.61 6.12
CA GLU A 178 12.66 14.95 6.65
C GLU A 178 12.99 13.49 7.00
N THR A 179 12.39 13.00 8.07
CA THR A 179 12.47 11.60 8.50
C THR A 179 11.41 10.79 7.76
N ILE A 180 11.85 10.03 6.76
CA ILE A 180 11.00 9.15 5.94
C ILE A 180 11.12 7.72 6.46
N VAL A 181 9.99 7.14 6.87
CA VAL A 181 9.89 5.75 7.30
C VAL A 181 9.00 4.99 6.33
N PHE A 182 9.49 3.87 5.80
CA PHE A 182 8.68 2.96 4.99
C PHE A 182 8.70 1.54 5.56
N ASN A 183 7.63 0.78 5.36
CA ASN A 183 7.58 -0.62 5.77
C ASN A 183 8.20 -1.53 4.70
N LEU A 184 9.35 -2.13 5.00
CA LEU A 184 9.92 -3.20 4.19
C LEU A 184 9.17 -4.52 4.48
N SER A 185 7.99 -4.67 3.90
CA SER A 185 7.01 -5.71 4.31
C SER A 185 7.42 -7.16 4.03
N GLY A 186 8.47 -7.40 3.25
CA GLY A 186 8.95 -8.74 2.94
C GLY A 186 10.19 -8.74 2.03
N HIS A 187 10.84 -9.90 1.94
CA HIS A 187 11.96 -10.14 1.02
C HIS A 187 11.50 -10.84 -0.26
N GLY A 188 12.22 -10.66 -1.36
CA GLY A 188 11.89 -11.21 -2.67
C GLY A 188 12.55 -12.55 -3.01
N HIS A 189 13.19 -13.23 -2.06
CA HIS A 189 13.92 -14.49 -2.32
C HIS A 189 13.07 -15.58 -2.98
N PHE A 190 11.75 -15.58 -2.75
CA PHE A 190 10.82 -16.54 -3.35
C PHE A 190 10.01 -15.96 -4.52
N ASP A 191 10.30 -14.72 -4.91
CA ASP A 191 9.61 -13.99 -5.98
C ASP A 191 10.54 -13.71 -7.17
N MET A 192 11.63 -14.49 -7.29
CA MET A 192 12.66 -14.30 -8.31
C MET A 192 12.11 -14.40 -9.74
N ALA A 193 11.02 -15.14 -9.96
CA ALA A 193 10.36 -15.21 -11.26
C ALA A 193 9.81 -13.83 -11.70
N SER A 194 9.34 -12.99 -10.77
CA SER A 194 8.89 -11.63 -11.09
C SER A 194 10.07 -10.72 -11.44
N TYR A 195 11.19 -10.86 -10.73
CA TYR A 195 12.44 -10.15 -11.08
C TYR A 195 13.02 -10.60 -12.42
N GLN A 196 12.97 -11.90 -12.72
CA GLN A 196 13.39 -12.43 -14.01
C GLN A 196 12.61 -11.78 -15.15
N LYS A 197 11.28 -11.70 -15.04
CA LYS A 197 10.44 -10.99 -16.03
C LYS A 197 10.85 -9.53 -16.21
N TYR A 198 11.23 -8.84 -15.14
CA TYR A 198 11.75 -7.47 -15.26
C TYR A 198 13.06 -7.43 -16.06
N PHE A 199 14.01 -8.31 -15.75
CA PHE A 199 15.30 -8.36 -16.44
C PHE A 199 15.18 -8.79 -17.92
N GLU A 200 14.19 -9.61 -18.23
CA GLU A 200 13.87 -10.04 -19.60
C GLU A 200 13.12 -8.96 -20.40
N GLY A 201 12.62 -7.91 -19.74
CA GLY A 201 11.82 -6.86 -20.36
C GLY A 201 10.35 -7.24 -20.58
N ASP A 202 9.88 -8.30 -19.93
CA ASP A 202 8.54 -8.88 -20.08
C ASP A 202 7.49 -8.21 -19.19
N LEU A 203 7.89 -7.30 -18.29
CA LEU A 203 6.93 -6.55 -17.48
C LEU A 203 6.27 -5.46 -18.31
N VAL A 204 4.93 -5.53 -18.38
CA VAL A 204 4.09 -4.56 -19.07
C VAL A 204 3.37 -3.71 -18.04
N ASP A 205 3.47 -2.40 -18.18
CA ASP A 205 2.67 -1.49 -17.38
C ASP A 205 1.22 -1.52 -17.84
N TYR A 206 0.35 -1.76 -16.86
CA TYR A 206 -1.08 -1.88 -17.08
C TYR A 206 -1.82 -1.04 -16.06
N GLU A 207 -2.61 -0.12 -16.56
CA GLU A 207 -3.56 0.64 -15.75
C GLU A 207 -4.94 0.02 -15.91
N TYR A 208 -5.54 -0.43 -14.81
CA TYR A 208 -6.80 -1.16 -14.88
C TYR A 208 -7.91 -0.24 -15.47
N PRO A 209 -8.60 -0.64 -16.56
CA PRO A 209 -9.55 0.24 -17.24
C PRO A 209 -10.76 0.57 -16.37
N ALA A 210 -11.18 1.85 -16.37
CA ALA A 210 -12.31 2.31 -15.58
C ALA A 210 -13.61 1.52 -15.88
N ARG A 211 -13.83 1.17 -17.16
CA ARG A 211 -14.99 0.37 -17.59
C ARG A 211 -15.02 -1.02 -16.93
N GLU A 212 -13.88 -1.67 -16.78
CA GLU A 212 -13.81 -2.99 -16.14
C GLU A 212 -14.10 -2.89 -14.64
N ILE A 213 -13.72 -1.78 -13.99
CA ILE A 213 -14.10 -1.49 -12.60
C ILE A 213 -15.62 -1.31 -12.51
N GLU A 214 -16.22 -0.51 -13.39
CA GLU A 214 -17.67 -0.28 -13.40
C GLU A 214 -18.47 -1.58 -13.58
N LEU A 215 -18.01 -2.48 -14.46
CA LEU A 215 -18.63 -3.80 -14.67
C LEU A 215 -18.54 -4.65 -13.40
N ALA A 216 -17.38 -4.74 -12.76
CA ALA A 216 -17.22 -5.50 -11.52
C ALA A 216 -18.02 -4.90 -10.35
N LEU A 217 -18.22 -3.57 -10.34
CA LEU A 217 -19.03 -2.88 -9.35
C LEU A 217 -20.54 -3.07 -9.54
N ALA A 218 -20.99 -3.54 -10.71
CA ALA A 218 -22.41 -3.84 -10.95
C ALA A 218 -22.89 -5.04 -10.12
N ASP A 219 -21.99 -5.93 -9.75
CA ASP A 219 -22.27 -7.12 -8.92
C ASP A 219 -22.23 -6.83 -7.41
N LEU A 220 -22.04 -5.56 -7.00
CA LEU A 220 -22.05 -5.21 -5.59
C LEU A 220 -23.39 -5.58 -4.93
N PRO A 221 -23.34 -6.04 -3.67
CA PRO A 221 -24.56 -6.31 -2.91
C PRO A 221 -25.37 -5.03 -2.76
N ALA A 222 -26.68 -5.13 -2.98
CA ALA A 222 -27.60 -4.02 -2.76
C ALA A 222 -27.51 -3.58 -1.28
N SER A 223 -27.24 -2.30 -1.05
CA SER A 223 -27.43 -1.72 0.28
C SER A 223 -28.91 -1.37 0.43
N GLU A 224 -29.62 -2.09 1.29
CA GLU A 224 -30.90 -1.59 1.84
C GLU A 224 -30.70 -0.32 2.67
#